data_AF-X0X200-F1
#
_entry.id   AF-X0X200-F1
#
_cell.length_a   1.000
_cell.length_b   1.000
_cell.length_c   1.000
_cell.angle_alpha   90.00
_cell.angle_beta   90.00
_cell.angle_gamma   90.00
#
_symmetry.space_group_name_H-M   'P 1'
#
loop_
_entity.id
_entity.type
_entity.pdbx_description
1 polymer ?
#
loop_
_entity_poly.entity_id
_entity_poly.type
_entity_poly.pdbx_seq_one_letter_code
_entity_poly.pdbx_strand_id
1 'polypeptide(L)'
;PHNQAIVSFSLNAIAVAKKWEKAPSVLKRIKAAKKVFDAGYEVRIRIDPMVPIKNWQEQYLQLLDILFDNFMPERITLGSLRGLQSTINWCTDKSWVKYLGESSNWGKKIDFKTRYAIYFAIINQLKSKYSFNEVALCKETVEMWDALKMDYKKIRCNCIW
;
A
#
# COMPACT_ATOMS: atom_id res chain seq x y z
N PRO A 1 17.32 -2.45 20.48
CA PRO A 1 16.90 -2.75 19.08
C PRO A 1 16.73 -4.27 18.90
N HIS A 2 15.54 -4.70 18.49
CA HIS A 2 15.26 -6.10 18.19
C HIS A 2 15.51 -6.37 16.70
N ASN A 3 16.66 -6.97 16.37
CA ASN A 3 17.12 -7.15 14.99
C ASN A 3 16.83 -8.56 14.43
N GLN A 4 16.05 -9.37 15.13
CA GLN A 4 15.73 -10.76 14.76
C GLN A 4 14.33 -10.91 14.17
N ALA A 5 13.51 -9.86 14.25
CA ALA A 5 12.13 -9.87 13.76
C ALA A 5 11.79 -8.52 13.13
N ILE A 6 11.20 -8.58 11.94
CA ILE A 6 10.62 -7.44 11.25
C ILE A 6 9.11 -7.63 11.30
N VAL A 7 8.40 -6.62 11.81
CA VAL A 7 6.94 -6.71 11.95
C VAL A 7 6.30 -5.78 10.93
N SER A 8 5.43 -6.34 10.08
CA SER A 8 4.74 -5.55 9.06
C SER A 8 3.24 -5.50 9.27
N PHE A 9 2.66 -4.33 9.04
CA PHE A 9 1.22 -4.10 9.11
C PHE A 9 0.68 -3.70 7.75
N SER A 10 -0.36 -4.41 7.29
CA SER A 10 -1.15 -3.98 6.14
C SER A 10 -2.14 -2.91 6.58
N LEU A 11 -2.11 -1.76 5.91
CA LEU A 11 -3.01 -0.63 6.12
C LEU A 11 -3.71 -0.28 4.80
N ASN A 12 -4.83 0.42 4.89
CA ASN A 12 -5.55 0.92 3.74
C ASN A 12 -6.31 2.19 4.11
N ALA A 13 -6.83 2.91 3.11
CA ALA A 13 -7.77 3.97 3.36
C ALA A 13 -8.95 3.45 4.21
N ILE A 14 -9.41 4.24 5.18
CA ILE A 14 -10.39 3.78 6.17
C ILE A 14 -11.68 3.26 5.50
N ALA A 15 -12.16 3.93 4.44
CA ALA A 15 -13.35 3.48 3.72
C ALA A 15 -13.13 2.17 2.95
N VAL A 16 -11.93 1.96 2.38
CA VAL A 16 -11.55 0.71 1.69
C VAL A 16 -11.56 -0.44 2.69
N ALA A 17 -10.88 -0.26 3.83
CA ALA A 17 -10.83 -1.27 4.88
C ALA A 17 -12.23 -1.58 5.45
N LYS A 18 -13.03 -0.55 5.75
CA LYS A 18 -14.40 -0.72 6.26
C LYS A 18 -15.30 -1.48 5.28
N LYS A 19 -15.08 -1.29 3.98
CA LYS A 19 -15.92 -1.91 2.95
C LYS A 19 -15.56 -3.36 2.68
N TRP A 20 -14.27 -3.70 2.60
CA TRP A 20 -13.83 -4.99 2.08
C TRP A 20 -13.02 -5.86 3.06
N GLU A 21 -12.52 -5.32 4.17
CA GLU A 21 -11.65 -6.07 5.08
C GLU A 21 -12.44 -6.60 6.28
N LYS A 22 -12.41 -7.93 6.47
CA LYS A 22 -12.82 -8.58 7.72
C LYS A 22 -11.65 -8.60 8.70
N ALA A 23 -11.21 -7.44 9.16
CA ALA A 23 -10.02 -7.25 9.98
C ALA A 23 -10.21 -6.14 11.02
N PRO A 24 -9.31 -6.01 12.03
CA PRO A 24 -9.32 -4.85 12.92
C PRO A 24 -9.24 -3.53 12.14
N SER A 25 -9.95 -2.51 12.64
CA SER A 25 -9.95 -1.16 12.07
C SER A 25 -8.53 -0.65 11.85
N VAL A 26 -8.33 0.17 10.81
CA VAL A 26 -7.02 0.76 10.46
C VAL A 26 -6.39 1.48 11.67
N LEU A 27 -7.16 2.25 12.44
CA LEU A 27 -6.66 2.95 13.63
C LEU A 27 -6.14 1.98 14.71
N LYS A 28 -6.82 0.85 14.94
CA LYS A 28 -6.34 -0.20 15.87
C LYS A 28 -5.03 -0.84 15.37
N ARG A 29 -4.89 -1.05 14.06
CA ARG A 29 -3.64 -1.55 13.46
C ARG A 29 -2.50 -0.55 13.58
N ILE A 30 -2.73 0.73 13.35
CA ILE A 30 -1.74 1.80 13.57
C ILE A 30 -1.33 1.85 15.04
N LYS A 31 -2.27 1.79 15.98
CA LYS A 31 -1.98 1.75 17.43
C LYS A 31 -1.14 0.52 17.81
N ALA A 32 -1.43 -0.64 17.22
CA ALA A 32 -0.63 -1.85 17.44
C ALA A 32 0.79 -1.70 16.86
N ALA A 33 0.90 -1.16 15.64
CA ALA A 33 2.18 -0.90 14.99
C ALA A 33 3.04 0.08 15.79
N LYS A 34 2.43 1.14 16.33
CA LYS A 34 3.11 2.08 17.23
C LYS A 34 3.69 1.38 18.46
N LYS A 35 2.93 0.50 19.12
CA LYS A 35 3.44 -0.24 20.29
C LYS A 35 4.65 -1.11 19.95
N VAL A 36 4.63 -1.75 18.78
CA VAL A 36 5.76 -2.57 18.30
C VAL A 36 6.97 -1.69 17.96
N PHE A 37 6.74 -0.54 17.35
CA PHE A 37 7.77 0.46 17.07
C PHE A 37 8.40 1.00 18.36
N ASP A 38 7.58 1.40 19.34
CA ASP A 38 8.02 1.92 20.64
C ASP A 38 8.80 0.86 21.45
N ALA A 39 8.54 -0.43 21.21
CA ALA A 39 9.31 -1.54 21.77
C ALA A 39 10.66 -1.78 21.06
N GLY A 40 11.00 -1.01 20.03
CA GLY A 40 12.30 -1.04 19.36
C GLY A 40 12.45 -2.12 18.27
N TYR A 41 11.34 -2.60 17.71
CA TYR A 41 11.33 -3.47 16.53
C TYR A 41 11.32 -2.66 15.24
N GLU A 42 11.87 -3.23 14.18
CA GLU A 42 11.67 -2.70 12.84
C GLU A 42 10.20 -2.89 12.40
N VAL A 43 9.53 -1.78 12.10
CA VAL A 43 8.13 -1.77 11.67
C VAL A 43 8.02 -1.29 10.23
N ARG A 44 7.40 -2.12 9.38
CA ARG A 44 7.15 -1.81 7.97
C ARG A 44 5.66 -1.72 7.66
N ILE A 45 5.26 -0.79 6.81
CA ILE A 45 3.86 -0.62 6.41
C ILE A 45 3.63 -1.12 4.98
N ARG A 46 2.51 -1.79 4.77
CA ARG A 46 2.08 -2.22 3.44
C ARG A 46 0.73 -1.60 3.11
N ILE A 47 0.67 -0.77 2.07
CA ILE A 47 -0.57 -0.22 1.53
C ILE A 47 -0.84 -0.95 0.22
N ASP A 48 -1.36 -2.17 0.33
CA ASP A 48 -1.63 -3.07 -0.79
C ASP A 48 -2.79 -4.00 -0.43
N PRO A 49 -3.94 -3.96 -1.12
CA PRO A 49 -4.18 -3.22 -2.37
C PRO A 49 -4.72 -1.80 -2.20
N MET A 50 -4.18 -0.85 -2.95
CA MET A 50 -4.74 0.48 -3.16
C MET A 50 -5.90 0.41 -4.16
N VAL A 51 -7.01 1.10 -3.85
CA VAL A 51 -8.25 1.06 -4.63
C VAL A 51 -8.71 2.48 -4.99
N PRO A 52 -8.98 2.79 -6.28
CA PRO A 52 -9.44 4.10 -6.75
C PRO A 52 -10.93 4.32 -6.46
N ILE A 53 -11.31 4.26 -5.18
CA ILE A 53 -12.66 4.66 -4.76
C ILE A 53 -12.84 6.18 -4.98
N LYS A 54 -14.09 6.66 -4.92
CA LYS A 54 -14.36 8.11 -4.93
C LYS A 54 -13.56 8.79 -3.83
N ASN A 55 -12.89 9.91 -4.16
CA ASN A 55 -12.06 10.68 -3.24
C ASN A 55 -10.92 9.83 -2.64
N TRP A 56 -10.32 8.93 -3.44
CA TRP A 56 -9.21 8.09 -2.98
C TRP A 56 -8.02 8.94 -2.53
N GLN A 57 -7.75 10.06 -3.20
CA GLN A 57 -6.59 10.88 -2.93
C GLN A 57 -6.66 11.45 -1.51
N GLU A 58 -7.74 12.14 -1.13
CA GLU A 58 -7.89 12.68 0.23
C GLU A 58 -7.81 11.57 1.29
N GLN A 59 -8.41 10.41 1.01
CA GLN A 59 -8.44 9.31 1.97
C GLN A 59 -7.08 8.65 2.20
N TYR A 60 -6.26 8.48 1.16
CA TYR A 60 -4.92 7.94 1.33
C TYR A 60 -3.95 8.99 1.90
N LEU A 61 -4.11 10.27 1.58
CA LEU A 61 -3.32 11.33 2.21
C LEU A 61 -3.63 11.44 3.71
N GLN A 62 -4.92 11.36 4.09
CA GLN A 62 -5.33 11.29 5.50
C GLN A 62 -4.76 10.05 6.22
N LEU A 63 -4.68 8.90 5.54
CA LEU A 63 -4.03 7.71 6.10
C LEU A 63 -2.56 7.98 6.43
N LEU A 64 -1.82 8.65 5.54
CA LEU A 64 -0.43 9.02 5.80
C LEU A 64 -0.31 9.97 6.99
N ASP A 65 -1.18 10.98 7.06
CA ASP A 65 -1.21 11.92 8.18
C ASP A 65 -1.37 11.19 9.52
N ILE A 66 -2.38 10.32 9.62
CA ILE A 66 -2.59 9.53 10.85
C ILE A 66 -1.39 8.61 11.14
N LEU A 67 -0.78 8.01 10.13
CA LEU A 67 0.37 7.13 10.32
C LEU A 67 1.58 7.90 10.89
N PHE A 68 1.98 8.99 10.23
CA PHE A 68 3.16 9.77 10.60
C PHE A 68 2.97 10.58 11.89
N ASP A 69 1.73 10.92 12.26
CA ASP A 69 1.42 11.49 13.58
C ASP A 69 1.66 10.47 14.73
N ASN A 70 1.75 9.18 14.42
CA ASN A 70 1.95 8.12 15.42
C ASN A 70 3.40 7.62 15.49
N PHE A 71 4.00 7.29 14.33
CA PHE A 71 5.39 6.85 14.21
C PHE A 71 5.85 6.87 12.74
N MET A 72 7.17 6.90 12.53
CA MET A 72 7.78 6.77 11.20
C MET A 72 8.21 5.30 10.97
N PRO A 73 7.60 4.57 10.03
CA PRO A 73 8.03 3.20 9.72
C PRO A 73 9.39 3.18 9.03
N GLU A 74 10.06 2.01 9.02
CA GLU A 74 11.31 1.84 8.24
C GLU A 74 11.04 1.92 6.73
N ARG A 75 9.88 1.43 6.29
CA ARG A 75 9.55 1.29 4.87
C ARG A 75 8.05 1.25 4.63
N ILE A 76 7.64 1.76 3.47
CA ILE A 76 6.27 1.69 2.97
C ILE A 76 6.25 1.00 1.61
N THR A 77 5.59 -0.15 1.51
CA THR A 77 5.35 -0.81 0.22
C THR A 77 3.95 -0.51 -0.28
N LEU A 78 3.84 0.04 -1.49
CA LEU A 78 2.58 0.33 -2.19
C LEU A 78 2.26 -0.77 -3.19
N GLY A 79 0.99 -1.12 -3.33
CA GLY A 79 0.55 -2.01 -4.39
C GLY A 79 -0.90 -1.75 -4.74
N SER A 80 -1.26 -1.94 -6.00
CA SER A 80 -2.61 -1.71 -6.51
C SER A 80 -3.45 -2.98 -6.47
N LEU A 81 -4.77 -2.79 -6.43
CA LEU A 81 -5.73 -3.87 -6.56
C LEU A 81 -5.47 -4.71 -7.80
N ARG A 82 -5.43 -6.02 -7.57
CA ARG A 82 -5.26 -7.06 -8.58
C ARG A 82 -6.15 -8.25 -8.25
N GLY A 83 -6.71 -8.86 -9.28
CA GLY A 83 -7.56 -10.03 -9.17
C GLY A 83 -7.13 -11.11 -10.14
N LEU A 84 -6.74 -12.28 -9.62
CA LEU A 84 -6.62 -13.48 -10.45
C LEU A 84 -8.01 -13.86 -10.99
N GLN A 85 -8.05 -14.46 -12.17
CA GLN A 85 -9.34 -14.88 -12.76
C GLN A 85 -10.08 -15.85 -11.84
N SER A 86 -9.37 -16.76 -11.17
CA SER A 86 -9.93 -17.65 -10.16
C SER A 86 -10.55 -16.87 -8.99
N THR A 87 -9.87 -15.86 -8.46
CA THR A 87 -10.39 -15.00 -7.39
C THR A 87 -11.68 -14.30 -7.82
N ILE A 88 -11.72 -13.75 -9.04
CA ILE A 88 -12.92 -13.06 -9.57
C ILE A 88 -14.08 -14.04 -9.75
N ASN A 89 -13.80 -15.29 -10.14
CA ASN A 89 -14.83 -16.30 -10.34
C ASN A 89 -15.46 -16.73 -9.00
N TRP A 90 -14.63 -16.91 -7.97
CA TRP A 90 -15.04 -17.50 -6.68
C TRP A 90 -15.36 -16.48 -5.57
N CYS A 91 -15.08 -15.19 -5.75
CA CYS A 91 -15.43 -14.20 -4.74
C CYS A 91 -16.95 -13.95 -4.69
N THR A 92 -17.49 -13.87 -3.47
CA THR A 92 -18.90 -13.56 -3.23
C THR A 92 -19.20 -12.10 -3.52
N ASP A 93 -18.35 -11.18 -3.03
CA ASP A 93 -18.41 -9.76 -3.38
C ASP A 93 -17.58 -9.47 -4.63
N LYS A 94 -18.23 -8.98 -5.69
CA LYS A 94 -17.61 -8.56 -6.96
C LYS A 94 -17.58 -7.04 -7.14
N SER A 95 -17.97 -6.27 -6.13
CA SER A 95 -18.07 -4.80 -6.21
C SER A 95 -16.75 -4.07 -6.48
N TRP A 96 -15.62 -4.76 -6.29
CA TRP A 96 -14.26 -4.28 -6.57
C TRP A 96 -13.78 -4.59 -8.00
N VAL A 97 -14.42 -5.53 -8.71
CA VAL A 97 -13.99 -5.97 -10.05
C VAL A 97 -14.07 -4.85 -11.07
N LYS A 98 -15.02 -3.92 -10.89
CA LYS A 98 -15.19 -2.73 -11.75
C LYS A 98 -13.97 -1.81 -11.83
N TYR A 99 -13.03 -1.91 -10.89
CA TYR A 99 -11.80 -1.12 -10.89
C TYR A 99 -10.67 -1.77 -11.71
N LEU A 100 -10.85 -3.01 -12.15
CA LEU A 100 -9.87 -3.71 -12.96
C LEU A 100 -10.07 -3.36 -14.43
N GLY A 101 -9.02 -2.93 -15.12
CA GLY A 101 -9.06 -2.46 -16.50
C GLY A 101 -8.09 -3.17 -17.46
N GLU A 102 -7.02 -3.79 -16.95
CA GLU A 102 -5.98 -4.40 -17.79
C GLU A 102 -5.49 -5.75 -17.26
N SER A 103 -4.87 -6.55 -18.12
CA SER A 103 -4.29 -7.85 -17.76
C SER A 103 -2.81 -7.73 -17.47
N SER A 104 -2.32 -8.52 -16.51
CA SER A 104 -0.89 -8.63 -16.20
C SER A 104 -0.53 -10.07 -15.81
N ASN A 105 0.77 -10.34 -15.66
CA ASN A 105 1.28 -11.63 -15.15
C ASN A 105 0.79 -12.00 -13.73
N TRP A 106 0.06 -11.10 -13.06
CA TRP A 106 -0.44 -11.26 -11.70
C TRP A 106 -1.97 -11.17 -11.64
N GLY A 107 -2.65 -11.39 -12.78
CA GLY A 107 -4.09 -11.26 -12.93
C GLY A 107 -4.49 -9.92 -13.53
N LYS A 108 -5.78 -9.58 -13.42
CA LYS A 108 -6.28 -8.28 -13.84
C LYS A 108 -5.87 -7.21 -12.84
N LYS A 109 -5.49 -6.03 -13.32
CA LYS A 109 -5.08 -4.86 -12.54
C LYS A 109 -5.95 -3.65 -12.87
N ILE A 110 -5.88 -2.64 -12.01
CA ILE A 110 -6.30 -1.28 -12.34
C ILE A 110 -5.46 -0.79 -13.55
N ASP A 111 -6.05 0.06 -14.40
CA ASP A 111 -5.37 0.61 -15.56
C ASP A 111 -4.11 1.42 -15.17
N PHE A 112 -3.13 1.45 -16.07
CA PHE A 112 -1.85 2.13 -15.86
C PHE A 112 -1.98 3.58 -15.36
N LYS A 113 -2.82 4.40 -16.00
CA LYS A 113 -2.92 5.83 -15.69
C LYS A 113 -3.43 6.06 -14.28
N THR A 114 -4.46 5.31 -13.88
CA THR A 114 -4.99 5.36 -12.52
C THR A 114 -3.97 4.88 -11.49
N ARG A 115 -3.26 3.76 -11.75
CA ARG A 115 -2.20 3.28 -10.85
C ARG A 115 -1.08 4.31 -10.68
N TYR A 116 -0.62 4.89 -11.79
CA TYR A 116 0.40 5.94 -11.79
C TYR A 116 -0.04 7.14 -10.93
N ALA A 117 -1.26 7.66 -11.15
CA ALA A 117 -1.77 8.80 -10.41
C ALA A 117 -1.81 8.53 -8.90
N ILE A 118 -2.24 7.33 -8.50
CA ILE A 118 -2.27 6.92 -7.09
C ILE A 118 -0.86 6.89 -6.50
N TYR A 119 0.05 6.14 -7.11
CA TYR A 119 1.40 6.00 -6.58
C TYR A 119 2.15 7.33 -6.56
N PHE A 120 2.04 8.11 -7.63
CA PHE A 120 2.67 9.43 -7.73
C PHE A 120 2.19 10.36 -6.61
N ALA A 121 0.88 10.43 -6.35
CA ALA A 121 0.35 11.27 -5.28
C ALA A 121 0.88 10.88 -3.90
N ILE A 122 0.95 9.58 -3.60
CA ILE A 122 1.46 9.08 -2.31
C ILE A 122 2.96 9.29 -2.18
N ILE A 123 3.74 8.93 -3.19
CA ILE A 123 5.20 9.11 -3.18
C ILE A 123 5.56 10.60 -3.06
N ASN A 124 4.86 11.47 -3.81
CA ASN A 124 5.09 12.91 -3.74
C ASN A 124 4.74 13.46 -2.35
N GLN A 125 3.65 13.03 -1.73
CA GLN A 125 3.29 13.45 -0.37
C GLN A 125 4.32 12.97 0.67
N LEU A 126 4.72 11.69 0.59
CA LEU A 126 5.74 11.12 1.48
C LEU A 126 7.04 11.91 1.41
N LYS A 127 7.46 12.29 0.20
CA LYS A 127 8.66 13.09 -0.01
C LYS A 127 8.51 14.53 0.46
N SER A 128 7.43 15.22 0.08
CA SER A 128 7.26 16.66 0.31
C SER A 128 6.89 17.02 1.74
N LYS A 129 6.00 16.25 2.36
CA LYS A 129 5.49 16.53 3.72
C LYS A 129 6.31 15.82 4.81
N TYR A 130 6.77 14.60 4.53
CA TYR A 130 7.40 13.74 5.54
C TYR A 130 8.90 13.51 5.32
N SER A 131 9.47 14.00 4.21
CA SER A 131 10.87 13.73 3.83
C SER A 131 11.19 12.22 3.80
N PHE A 132 10.18 11.39 3.50
CA PHE A 132 10.25 9.94 3.54
C PHE A 132 10.45 9.36 2.14
N ASN A 133 11.53 8.58 1.95
CA ASN A 133 11.93 8.06 0.63
C ASN A 133 11.97 6.52 0.55
N GLU A 134 11.82 5.81 1.68
CA GLU A 134 11.90 4.34 1.75
C GLU A 134 10.59 3.69 1.26
N VAL A 135 10.30 3.90 -0.03
CA VAL A 135 9.08 3.44 -0.70
C VAL A 135 9.41 2.37 -1.75
N ALA A 136 8.60 1.32 -1.79
CA ALA A 136 8.69 0.27 -2.80
C ALA A 136 7.33 -0.03 -3.43
N LEU A 137 7.33 -0.63 -4.63
CA LEU A 137 6.12 -1.10 -5.30
C LEU A 137 6.02 -2.62 -5.26
N CYS A 138 4.81 -3.15 -5.04
CA CYS A 138 4.55 -4.59 -4.99
C CYS A 138 3.95 -5.08 -6.31
N LYS A 139 4.59 -6.10 -6.90
CA LYS A 139 4.12 -6.79 -8.11
C LYS A 139 3.80 -5.83 -9.27
N GLU A 140 4.63 -4.81 -9.47
CA GLU A 140 4.46 -3.83 -10.56
C GLU A 140 5.30 -4.09 -11.82
N THR A 141 4.86 -3.53 -12.95
CA THR A 141 5.56 -3.64 -14.24
C THR A 141 6.79 -2.73 -14.26
N VAL A 142 7.83 -3.12 -15.01
CA VAL A 142 9.04 -2.29 -15.21
C VAL A 142 8.68 -0.90 -15.71
N GLU A 143 7.72 -0.81 -16.64
CA GLU A 143 7.18 0.45 -17.14
C GLU A 143 6.65 1.38 -16.03
N MET A 144 5.99 0.83 -15.00
CA MET A 144 5.50 1.63 -13.87
C MET A 144 6.65 2.14 -12.99
N TRP A 145 7.69 1.32 -12.77
CA TRP A 145 8.90 1.74 -12.06
C TRP A 145 9.60 2.88 -12.79
N ASP A 146 9.78 2.75 -14.11
CA ASP A 146 10.40 3.76 -14.96
C ASP A 146 9.60 5.07 -14.97
N ALA A 147 8.26 4.99 -15.10
CA ALA A 147 7.38 6.15 -15.08
C ALA A 147 7.45 6.94 -13.76
N LEU A 148 7.61 6.23 -12.63
CA LEU A 148 7.80 6.82 -11.30
C LEU A 148 9.25 7.21 -11.00
N LYS A 149 10.17 7.00 -11.96
CA LYS A 149 11.62 7.25 -11.82
C LYS A 149 12.24 6.48 -10.64
N MET A 150 11.79 5.26 -10.42
CA MET A 150 12.27 4.35 -9.37
C MET A 150 13.11 3.21 -9.98
N ASP A 151 14.12 2.73 -9.26
CA ASP A 151 15.02 1.66 -9.73
C ASP A 151 14.48 0.26 -9.36
N TYR A 152 13.91 -0.45 -10.34
CA TYR A 152 13.40 -1.82 -10.15
C TYR A 152 14.49 -2.87 -9.90
N LYS A 153 15.79 -2.55 -10.07
CA LYS A 153 16.89 -3.47 -9.75
C LYS A 153 17.31 -3.40 -8.29
N LYS A 154 16.89 -2.36 -7.57
CA LYS A 154 17.19 -2.12 -6.14
C LYS A 154 15.94 -2.15 -5.28
N ILE A 155 15.00 -3.04 -5.60
CA ILE A 155 13.75 -3.18 -4.85
C ILE A 155 14.09 -3.51 -3.40
N ARG A 156 13.44 -2.79 -2.48
CA ARG A 156 13.40 -3.06 -1.04
C ARG A 156 11.94 -3.12 -0.60
N CYS A 157 11.24 -4.21 -0.92
CA CYS A 157 9.85 -4.45 -0.53
C CYS A 157 9.76 -4.97 0.91
N ASN A 158 8.59 -4.93 1.54
CA ASN A 158 8.41 -5.48 2.89
C ASN A 158 8.78 -6.96 3.01
N CYS A 159 8.70 -7.72 1.92
CA CYS A 159 8.95 -9.16 1.89
C CYS A 159 10.43 -9.55 1.69
N ILE A 160 11.33 -8.58 1.62
CA ILE A 160 12.77 -8.80 1.44
C ILE A 160 13.55 -8.07 2.52
N TRP A 161 14.69 -8.65 2.91
CA TRP A 161 15.52 -8.16 4.00
C TRP A 161 16.01 -6.73 3.73
#